data_AF-X1KUE9-F1
#
_entry.id   AF-X1KUE9-F1
#
_cell.length_a   1.000
_cell.length_b   1.000
_cell.length_c   1.000
_cell.angle_alpha   90.00
_cell.angle_beta   90.00
_cell.angle_gamma   90.00
#
_symmetry.space_group_name_H-M   'P 1'
#
loop_
_entity.id
_entity.type
_entity.pdbx_description
1 polymer ?
#
loop_
_entity_poly.entity_id
_entity_poly.type
_entity_poly.pdbx_seq_one_letter_code
_entity_poly.pdbx_strand_id
1 'polypeptide(L)'
;MVETYTEQEEAQFVVSEVERLVEQGKANLGDCAVMYRTNAQSRALEEAFVRYGTPYKLVAGTRFYERREIKDIIAYLRLIQNPYDSVSLLRIINVPGRGIGQQTQARLSGWA
;
A
#
# COMPACT_ATOMS: atom_id res chain seq x y z
N MET A 1 -4.20 14.09 -25.74
CA MET A 1 -3.41 14.30 -24.51
C MET A 1 -4.32 14.97 -23.51
N VAL A 2 -4.35 14.46 -22.29
CA VAL A 2 -5.03 15.11 -21.16
C VAL A 2 -3.91 15.65 -20.29
N GLU A 3 -3.94 16.94 -19.99
CA GLU A 3 -3.05 17.56 -19.02
C GLU A 3 -3.84 17.76 -17.73
N THR A 4 -3.32 17.22 -16.63
CA THR A 4 -3.90 17.39 -15.28
C THR A 4 -2.97 18.24 -14.43
N TYR A 5 -3.51 18.89 -13.40
CA TYR A 5 -2.71 19.75 -12.53
C TYR A 5 -1.99 18.98 -11.43
N THR A 6 -2.44 17.75 -11.12
CA THR A 6 -1.84 16.89 -10.10
C THR A 6 -1.80 15.42 -10.52
N GLU A 7 -0.91 14.65 -9.90
CA GLU A 7 -0.84 13.18 -10.04
C GLU A 7 -2.13 12.49 -9.55
N GLN A 8 -2.83 13.12 -8.59
CA GLN A 8 -4.10 12.61 -8.04
C GLN A 8 -5.24 12.76 -9.06
N GLU A 9 -5.31 13.92 -9.72
CA GLU A 9 -6.27 14.15 -10.81
C GLU A 9 -5.99 13.23 -12.00
N GLU A 10 -4.71 13.02 -12.33
CA GLU A 10 -4.32 12.06 -13.37
C GLU A 10 -4.81 10.65 -13.03
N ALA A 11 -4.55 10.20 -11.80
CA ALA A 11 -4.98 8.88 -11.35
C ALA A 11 -6.51 8.74 -11.34
N GLN A 12 -7.24 9.76 -10.89
CA GLN A 12 -8.70 9.78 -10.94
C GLN A 12 -9.22 9.72 -12.37
N PHE A 13 -8.60 10.45 -13.29
CA PHE A 13 -8.96 10.43 -14.70
C PHE A 13 -8.77 9.02 -15.29
N VAL A 14 -7.65 8.37 -14.98
CA VAL A 14 -7.38 6.99 -15.41
C VAL A 14 -8.44 6.01 -14.92
N VAL A 15 -8.81 6.06 -13.63
CA VAL A 15 -9.85 5.18 -13.07
C VAL A 15 -11.20 5.42 -13.75
N SER A 16 -11.60 6.70 -13.89
CA SER A 16 -12.84 7.10 -14.55
C SER A 16 -12.91 6.60 -16.00
N GLU A 17 -11.79 6.67 -16.73
CA GLU A 17 -11.73 6.23 -18.11
C GLU A 17 -11.82 4.69 -18.23
N VAL A 18 -11.18 3.95 -17.32
CA VAL A 18 -11.32 2.48 -17.26
C VAL A 18 -12.77 2.09 -16.97
N GLU A 19 -13.41 2.70 -15.96
CA GLU A 19 -14.82 2.45 -15.63
C GLU A 19 -15.74 2.76 -16.82
N ARG A 20 -15.52 3.90 -17.49
CA ARG A 20 -16.28 4.29 -18.68
C ARG A 20 -16.16 3.28 -19.82
N LEU A 21 -14.97 2.71 -20.04
CA LEU A 21 -14.77 1.68 -21.07
C LEU A 21 -15.48 0.37 -20.72
N VAL A 22 -15.49 -0.01 -19.44
CA VAL A 22 -16.19 -1.19 -18.93
C VAL A 22 -17.70 -1.02 -19.00
N GLU A 23 -18.24 0.13 -18.60
CA GLU A 23 -19.67 0.45 -18.69
C GLU A 23 -20.18 0.46 -20.14
N GLN A 24 -19.34 0.88 -21.09
CA GLN A 24 -19.67 0.85 -22.53
C GLN A 24 -19.52 -0.55 -23.15
N GLY A 25 -19.11 -1.57 -22.38
CA GLY A 25 -18.87 -2.93 -22.87
C GLY A 25 -17.71 -3.04 -23.87
N LYS A 26 -16.81 -2.04 -23.89
CA LYS A 26 -15.66 -1.99 -24.83
C LYS A 26 -14.44 -2.73 -24.30
N ALA A 27 -14.35 -2.95 -22.99
CA ALA A 27 -13.28 -3.66 -22.33
C ALA A 27 -13.79 -4.32 -21.04
N ASN A 28 -13.12 -5.36 -20.56
CA ASN A 28 -13.27 -5.84 -19.19
C ASN A 28 -12.16 -5.26 -18.31
N LEU A 29 -12.32 -5.29 -16.98
CA LEU A 29 -11.29 -4.82 -16.04
C LEU A 29 -9.91 -5.47 -16.25
N GLY A 30 -9.87 -6.71 -16.73
CA GLY A 30 -8.62 -7.43 -17.02
C GLY A 30 -7.93 -7.02 -18.32
N ASP A 31 -8.61 -6.27 -19.20
CA ASP A 31 -8.11 -5.90 -20.52
C ASP A 31 -7.37 -4.55 -20.50
N CYS A 32 -7.44 -3.82 -19.39
CA CYS A 32 -6.80 -2.52 -19.20
C CYS A 32 -5.47 -2.65 -18.45
N ALA A 33 -4.41 -2.03 -18.99
CA ALA A 33 -3.11 -1.94 -18.34
C ALA A 33 -2.66 -0.46 -18.25
N VAL A 34 -2.23 -0.05 -17.06
CA VAL A 34 -1.68 1.30 -16.82
C VAL A 34 -0.17 1.18 -16.67
N MET A 35 0.58 1.80 -17.57
CA MET A 35 2.05 1.80 -17.54
C MET A 35 2.57 3.14 -17.02
N TYR A 36 3.55 3.10 -16.12
CA TYR A 36 4.21 4.26 -15.55
C TYR A 36 5.73 4.07 -15.54
N ARG A 37 6.47 5.16 -15.34
CA ARG A 37 7.94 5.18 -15.51
C ARG A 37 8.70 4.72 -14.26
N THR A 38 8.20 5.05 -13.07
CA THR A 38 8.85 4.75 -11.79
C THR A 38 7.86 4.18 -10.77
N ASN A 39 8.35 3.33 -9.85
CA ASN A 39 7.53 2.74 -8.79
C ASN A 39 6.95 3.74 -7.78
N ALA A 40 7.40 4.99 -7.78
CA ALA A 40 6.81 6.02 -6.94
C ALA A 40 5.43 6.46 -7.47
N GLN A 41 5.24 6.43 -8.80
CA GLN A 41 4.00 6.84 -9.47
C GLN A 41 2.86 5.85 -9.24
N SER A 42 3.16 4.60 -8.85
CA SER A 42 2.11 3.61 -8.55
C SER A 42 1.22 4.05 -7.40
N ARG A 43 1.74 4.87 -6.46
CA ARG A 43 1.02 5.27 -5.26
C ARG A 43 -0.27 6.02 -5.56
N ALA A 44 -0.24 7.05 -6.39
CA ALA A 44 -1.42 7.86 -6.71
C ALA A 44 -2.50 7.02 -7.39
N LEU A 45 -2.08 6.11 -8.29
CA LEU A 45 -2.97 5.15 -8.94
C LEU A 45 -3.57 4.17 -7.94
N GLU A 46 -2.75 3.53 -7.10
CA GLU A 46 -3.21 2.59 -6.06
C GLU A 46 -4.22 3.25 -5.11
N GLU A 47 -3.95 4.48 -4.66
CA GLU A 47 -4.87 5.24 -3.80
C GLU A 47 -6.19 5.56 -4.52
N ALA A 48 -6.16 5.91 -5.80
CA ALA A 48 -7.37 6.15 -6.59
C ALA A 48 -8.19 4.86 -6.77
N PHE A 49 -7.58 3.76 -7.24
CA PHE A 49 -8.27 2.48 -7.42
C PHE A 49 -8.91 1.99 -6.11
N VAL A 50 -8.21 2.11 -4.97
CA VAL A 50 -8.78 1.77 -3.65
C VAL A 50 -9.95 2.69 -3.30
N ARG A 51 -9.83 4.00 -3.53
CA ARG A 51 -10.87 4.98 -3.21
C ARG A 51 -12.17 4.74 -3.97
N TYR A 52 -12.08 4.40 -5.25
CA TYR A 52 -13.24 4.15 -6.11
C TYR A 52 -13.73 2.70 -6.06
N GLY A 53 -13.01 1.81 -5.34
CA GLY A 53 -13.39 0.41 -5.20
C GLY A 53 -13.15 -0.43 -6.45
N THR A 54 -12.38 0.08 -7.41
CA THR A 54 -12.12 -0.59 -8.69
C THR A 54 -10.99 -1.61 -8.53
N PRO A 55 -11.24 -2.91 -8.79
CA PRO A 55 -10.23 -3.95 -8.62
C PRO A 55 -9.00 -3.69 -9.50
N TYR A 56 -7.81 -3.79 -8.91
CA TYR A 56 -6.56 -3.64 -9.64
C TYR A 56 -5.55 -4.70 -9.23
N LYS A 57 -4.59 -4.96 -10.13
CA LYS A 57 -3.44 -5.82 -9.86
C LYS A 57 -2.16 -5.09 -10.24
N LEU A 58 -1.25 -4.96 -9.28
CA LEU A 58 0.10 -4.46 -9.54
C LEU A 58 0.92 -5.58 -10.22
N VAL A 59 1.48 -5.29 -11.40
CA VAL A 59 2.36 -6.22 -12.13
C VAL A 59 3.79 -5.73 -11.97
N ALA A 60 4.67 -6.61 -11.46
CA ALA A 60 6.07 -6.33 -11.13
C ALA A 60 6.27 -5.22 -10.09
N GLY A 61 6.22 -5.61 -8.81
CA GLY A 61 6.51 -4.74 -7.67
C GLY A 61 5.81 -5.21 -6.40
N THR A 62 6.33 -4.83 -5.23
CA THR A 62 5.57 -4.93 -3.97
C THR A 62 4.57 -3.77 -3.92
N ARG A 63 3.30 -4.05 -3.56
CA ARG A 63 2.29 -2.99 -3.35
C ARG A 63 2.85 -1.91 -2.44
N PHE A 64 2.41 -0.67 -2.59
CA PHE A 64 2.93 0.44 -1.78
C PHE A 64 2.84 0.12 -0.27
N TYR A 65 1.68 -0.38 0.19
CA TYR A 65 1.45 -0.79 1.58
C TYR A 65 2.13 -2.11 1.99
N GLU A 66 2.72 -2.83 1.04
CA GLU A 66 3.46 -4.05 1.33
C GLU A 66 4.94 -3.81 1.59
N ARG A 67 5.45 -2.63 1.23
CA ARG A 67 6.84 -2.23 1.44
C ARG A 67 7.21 -2.25 2.92
N ARG A 68 8.46 -2.63 3.22
CA ARG A 68 8.92 -2.88 4.60
C ARG A 68 8.84 -1.62 5.44
N GLU A 69 9.34 -0.51 4.91
CA GLU A 69 9.37 0.81 5.55
C GLU A 69 7.96 1.34 5.85
N ILE A 70 7.01 1.14 4.93
CA ILE A 70 5.62 1.58 5.11
C ILE A 70 4.95 0.76 6.21
N LYS A 71 5.11 -0.57 6.19
CA LYS A 71 4.57 -1.44 7.24
C LYS A 71 5.19 -1.18 8.62
N ASP A 72 6.47 -0.83 8.68
CA ASP A 72 7.16 -0.52 9.94
C ASP A 72 6.57 0.76 10.57
N ILE A 73 6.37 1.83 9.78
CA ILE A 73 5.71 3.06 10.24
C ILE A 73 4.26 2.80 10.68
N ILE A 74 3.50 2.02 9.91
CA ILE A 74 2.13 1.66 10.29
C ILE A 74 2.09 0.92 11.62
N ALA A 75 3.03 -0.01 11.86
CA ALA A 75 3.11 -0.73 13.13
C ALA A 75 3.48 0.19 14.31
N TYR A 76 4.32 1.21 14.11
CA TYR A 76 4.52 2.27 15.12
C TYR A 76 3.22 2.99 15.46
N LEU A 77 2.48 3.45 14.45
CA LEU A 77 1.23 4.18 14.65
C LEU A 77 0.18 3.31 15.36
N ARG A 78 0.09 2.02 15.00
CA ARG A 78 -0.79 1.05 15.65
C ARG A 78 -0.46 0.87 17.13
N LEU A 79 0.82 0.81 17.51
CA LEU A 79 1.22 0.71 18.91
C LEU A 79 0.95 1.98 19.70
N ILE A 80 1.12 3.15 19.08
CA ILE A 80 0.76 4.44 19.71
C ILE A 80 -0.74 4.48 20.00
N GLN A 81 -1.57 3.96 19.09
CA GLN A 81 -3.02 3.89 19.28
C GLN A 81 -3.42 2.78 20.27
N ASN A 82 -2.82 1.59 20.14
CA ASN A 82 -3.11 0.40 20.94
C ASN A 82 -1.81 -0.25 21.41
N PRO A 83 -1.37 0.02 22.65
CA PRO A 83 -0.16 -0.57 23.23
C PRO A 83 -0.19 -2.10 23.35
N TYR A 84 -1.36 -2.73 23.26
CA TYR A 84 -1.54 -4.18 23.38
C TYR A 84 -1.43 -4.95 22.05
N ASP A 85 -1.13 -4.28 20.93
CA ASP A 85 -0.90 -4.94 19.64
C ASP A 85 0.46 -5.66 19.61
N SER A 86 0.48 -6.90 20.09
CA SER A 86 1.68 -7.74 20.14
C SER A 86 2.29 -8.02 18.76
N VAL A 87 1.47 -8.06 17.71
CA VAL A 87 1.93 -8.29 16.33
C VAL A 87 2.72 -7.09 15.83
N SER A 88 2.19 -5.87 16.03
CA SER A 88 2.91 -4.65 15.69
C SER A 88 4.16 -4.47 16.55
N LEU A 89 4.10 -4.83 17.84
CA LEU A 89 5.26 -4.78 18.75
C LEU A 89 6.41 -5.64 18.25
N LEU A 90 6.17 -6.95 18.04
CA LEU A 90 7.20 -7.88 17.59
C LEU A 90 7.83 -7.46 16.26
N ARG A 91 7.06 -6.82 15.38
CA ARG A 91 7.56 -6.30 14.09
C ARG A 91 8.60 -5.19 14.28
N ILE A 92 8.32 -4.20 15.13
CA ILE A 92 9.08 -2.95 15.19
C ILE A 92 10.01 -2.82 16.40
N ILE A 93 9.94 -3.77 17.35
CA ILE A 93 10.70 -3.72 18.61
C ILE A 93 12.20 -3.49 18.39
N ASN A 94 12.78 -4.03 17.31
CA ASN A 94 14.19 -3.89 16.98
C ASN A 94 14.46 -3.16 15.64
N VAL A 95 13.53 -2.31 15.19
CA VAL A 95 13.67 -1.49 13.96
C VAL A 95 13.43 -0.02 14.28
N PRO A 96 14.44 0.88 14.29
CA PRO A 96 15.86 0.64 14.07
C PRO A 96 16.49 -0.22 15.18
N GLY A 97 17.69 -0.75 14.94
CA GLY A 97 18.35 -1.66 15.88
C GLY A 97 18.51 -1.08 17.28
N ARG A 98 17.90 -1.73 18.28
CA ARG A 98 17.95 -1.36 19.71
C ARG A 98 18.77 -2.33 20.56
N GLY A 99 19.44 -3.29 19.93
CA GLY A 99 20.13 -4.38 20.64
C GLY A 99 19.20 -5.44 21.22
N ILE A 100 17.93 -5.49 20.78
CA ILE A 100 16.94 -6.47 21.27
C ILE A 100 17.00 -7.73 20.40
N GLY A 101 17.75 -8.73 20.88
CA GLY A 101 17.92 -10.02 20.21
C GLY A 101 16.70 -10.94 20.32
N GLN A 102 16.69 -12.01 19.51
CA GLN A 102 15.59 -13.00 19.49
C GLN A 102 15.35 -13.65 20.85
N GLN A 103 16.40 -13.92 21.64
CA GLN A 103 16.24 -14.53 22.97
C GLN A 103 15.44 -13.64 23.92
N THR A 104 15.67 -12.33 23.91
CA THR A 104 14.92 -11.36 24.71
C THR A 104 13.45 -11.32 24.26
N GLN A 105 13.19 -11.35 22.96
CA GLN A 105 11.82 -11.36 22.41
C GLN A 105 11.07 -12.64 22.81
N ALA A 106 11.71 -13.81 22.69
CA ALA A 106 11.11 -15.08 23.08
C ALA A 106 10.76 -15.14 24.57
N ARG A 107 11.64 -14.62 25.44
CA ARG A 107 11.37 -14.51 26.88
C ARG A 107 10.18 -13.59 27.17
N LEU A 108 10.08 -12.46 26.47
CA LEU A 108 8.96 -11.52 26.62
C LEU A 108 7.63 -12.18 26.19
N SER A 109 7.62 -12.88 25.06
CA SER A 109 6.42 -13.58 24.56
C SER A 109 5.98 -14.76 25.42
N GLY A 110 6.91 -15.40 26.15
CA GLY A 110 6.56 -16.48 27.09
C GLY A 110 6.09 -15.99 28.46
N TRP A 111 6.34 -14.71 28.80
CA TRP A 111 5.90 -14.10 30.06
C TRP A 111 4.50 -13.48 29.95
N ALA A 112 4.20 -12.85 28.81
CA ALA A 112 2.92 -12.19 28.52
C ALA A 112 1.82 -13.20 28.18
#